data_AF-A0A847YM92-F1
#
_entry.id   AF-A0A847YM92-F1
#
_cell.length_a   1.000
_cell.length_b   1.000
_cell.length_c   1.000
_cell.angle_alpha   90.00
_cell.angle_beta   90.00
_cell.angle_gamma   90.00
#
_symmetry.space_group_name_H-M   'P 1'
#
loop_
_entity.id
_entity.type
_entity.pdbx_description
1 polymer ?
#
loop_
_entity_poly.entity_id
_entity_poly.type
_entity_poly.pdbx_seq_one_letter_code
_entity_poly.pdbx_strand_id
1 'polypeptide(L)'
;MKPMKRIGAIFLLALVLLWVPCHGGYAASPTFSGLWNTDQGELRIEVAGNRLTGLFPLSSRKLDGIVTGMRSSGTWREPPTYSPPHSLGKFEVTLSGDGMQFTGRIFDSAGKLVGGISGERPVIPSVSLSGTWATNVGDVRLMHTGTQLGGFHYGLQAAISGSVDPSGKISFSVLKEKQTVAKIVGSFVGNGRVFKGWWSEPPSYAPPDEAGRVVFEFAADGSFTGTIYNGQDKVGLTLSGKRK
;
A
#
# COMPACT_ATOMS: atom_id res chain seq x y z
N MET A 1 -26.73 -63.76 -26.02
CA MET A 1 -26.01 -62.46 -26.05
C MET A 1 -24.86 -62.52 -25.04
N LYS A 2 -23.62 -62.32 -25.49
CA LYS A 2 -22.37 -62.17 -24.71
C LYS A 2 -21.50 -61.15 -25.47
N PRO A 3 -20.49 -60.46 -24.91
CA PRO A 3 -19.96 -60.39 -23.52
C PRO A 3 -19.91 -58.89 -23.04
N MET A 4 -19.24 -58.40 -21.97
CA MET A 4 -17.80 -58.44 -21.71
C MET A 4 -17.40 -57.67 -20.42
N LYS A 5 -16.34 -58.16 -19.77
CA LYS A 5 -15.57 -57.53 -18.67
C LYS A 5 -14.92 -56.21 -19.14
N ARG A 6 -14.87 -55.19 -18.28
CA ARG A 6 -14.15 -53.93 -18.53
C ARG A 6 -12.69 -54.07 -18.07
N ILE A 7 -11.78 -54.06 -19.04
CA ILE A 7 -10.32 -53.91 -18.92
C ILE A 7 -9.97 -52.60 -19.63
N GLY A 8 -9.00 -51.88 -19.08
CA GLY A 8 -8.50 -50.62 -19.64
C GLY A 8 -7.73 -50.78 -20.95
N ALA A 9 -7.95 -49.81 -21.84
CA ALA A 9 -7.09 -49.31 -22.92
C ALA A 9 -7.79 -48.01 -23.37
N ILE A 10 -7.09 -46.89 -23.62
CA ILE A 10 -6.50 -46.61 -24.94
C ILE A 10 -5.47 -45.50 -24.77
N PHE A 11 -4.29 -45.75 -25.35
CA PHE A 11 -3.20 -44.83 -25.59
C PHE A 11 -3.29 -44.33 -27.05
N LEU A 12 -2.92 -43.06 -27.26
CA LEU A 12 -2.36 -42.48 -28.51
C LEU A 12 -3.31 -42.08 -29.68
N LEU A 13 -3.46 -40.76 -29.89
CA LEU A 13 -3.42 -40.16 -31.23
C LEU A 13 -2.94 -38.68 -31.16
N ALA A 14 -2.01 -38.35 -32.06
CA ALA A 14 -1.59 -37.01 -32.52
C ALA A 14 -0.59 -36.20 -31.66
N LEU A 15 0.70 -36.48 -31.92
CA LEU A 15 1.78 -35.50 -32.00
C LEU A 15 1.45 -34.45 -33.11
N VAL A 16 1.91 -33.21 -32.92
CA VAL A 16 1.86 -32.03 -33.82
C VAL A 16 0.72 -31.04 -33.55
N LEU A 17 0.87 -30.27 -32.46
CA LEU A 17 1.01 -28.81 -32.52
C LEU A 17 2.14 -28.48 -31.52
N LEU A 18 3.37 -28.38 -32.01
CA LEU A 18 4.10 -27.12 -32.03
C LEU A 18 4.00 -26.35 -30.70
N TRP A 19 5.12 -26.37 -29.96
CA TRP A 19 5.69 -25.21 -29.30
C TRP A 19 4.76 -24.00 -29.24
N VAL A 20 3.91 -23.95 -28.22
CA VAL A 20 3.34 -22.68 -27.80
C VAL A 20 4.08 -22.28 -26.53
N PRO A 21 5.17 -21.49 -26.59
CA PRO A 21 5.48 -20.63 -25.47
C PRO A 21 4.37 -19.57 -25.43
N CYS A 22 3.18 -19.92 -24.95
CA CYS A 22 2.19 -18.92 -24.56
C CYS A 22 2.06 -18.96 -23.05
N HIS A 23 3.16 -18.59 -22.41
CA HIS A 23 3.06 -17.65 -21.31
C HIS A 23 3.78 -16.36 -21.72
N GLY A 24 3.51 -15.89 -22.94
CA GLY A 24 3.44 -14.45 -23.17
C GLY A 24 2.20 -13.96 -22.42
N GLY A 25 2.27 -13.96 -21.09
CA GLY A 25 1.35 -13.15 -20.31
C GLY A 25 1.61 -11.74 -20.79
N TYR A 26 0.70 -11.21 -21.61
CA TYR A 26 0.69 -9.79 -21.88
C TYR A 26 0.62 -9.14 -20.51
N ALA A 27 1.75 -8.59 -20.06
CA ALA A 27 1.75 -7.74 -18.88
C ALA A 27 0.66 -6.71 -19.17
N ALA A 28 -0.38 -6.70 -18.32
CA ALA A 28 -1.47 -5.77 -18.49
C ALA A 28 -0.85 -4.38 -18.66
N SER A 29 -1.29 -3.64 -19.69
CA SER A 29 -0.74 -2.32 -19.95
C SER A 29 -0.76 -1.50 -18.66
N PRO A 30 0.34 -0.82 -18.31
CA PRO A 30 0.40 0.03 -17.13
C PRO A 30 -0.84 0.91 -17.04
N THR A 31 -1.51 0.85 -15.90
CA THR A 31 -2.74 1.61 -15.65
C THR A 31 -2.61 2.37 -14.34
N PHE A 32 -3.31 3.50 -14.23
CA PHE A 32 -3.48 4.19 -12.97
C PHE A 32 -4.44 3.46 -12.03
N SER A 33 -5.32 2.57 -12.51
CA SER A 33 -6.31 1.89 -11.67
C SER A 33 -5.69 1.12 -10.51
N GLY A 34 -6.29 1.18 -9.33
CA GLY A 34 -5.93 0.39 -8.15
C GLY A 34 -5.43 1.23 -6.99
N LEU A 35 -4.72 0.56 -6.09
CA LEU A 35 -4.22 1.13 -4.85
C LEU A 35 -2.83 1.76 -5.03
N TRP A 36 -2.63 2.90 -4.40
CA TRP A 36 -1.38 3.66 -4.39
C TRP A 36 -1.04 4.12 -2.98
N ASN A 37 0.22 3.96 -2.61
CA ASN A 37 0.80 4.56 -1.41
C ASN A 37 1.46 5.88 -1.79
N THR A 38 0.92 7.00 -1.30
CA THR A 38 1.43 8.35 -1.61
C THR A 38 2.01 9.02 -0.37
N ASP A 39 2.80 10.06 -0.60
CA ASP A 39 3.25 10.98 0.44
C ASP A 39 2.11 11.63 1.24
N GLN A 40 0.91 11.67 0.66
CA GLN A 40 -0.29 12.30 1.21
C GLN A 40 -1.36 11.28 1.66
N GLY A 41 -1.01 10.00 1.75
CA GLY A 41 -1.94 8.94 2.17
C GLY A 41 -2.16 7.84 1.15
N GLU A 42 -3.03 6.91 1.50
CA GLU A 42 -3.58 5.97 0.53
C GLU A 42 -4.40 6.71 -0.53
N LEU A 43 -4.13 6.41 -1.79
CA LEU A 43 -4.93 6.86 -2.93
C LEU A 43 -5.52 5.64 -3.63
N ARG A 44 -6.85 5.62 -3.77
CA ARG A 44 -7.55 4.64 -4.61
C ARG A 44 -7.91 5.30 -5.91
N ILE A 45 -7.52 4.69 -7.03
CA ILE A 45 -7.83 5.17 -8.36
C ILE A 45 -8.70 4.17 -9.09
N GLU A 46 -9.74 4.65 -9.76
CA GLU A 46 -10.51 3.91 -10.75
C GLU A 46 -10.36 4.58 -12.11
N VAL A 47 -10.11 3.78 -13.15
CA VAL A 47 -10.10 4.26 -14.55
C VAL A 47 -11.18 3.52 -15.32
N ALA A 48 -12.16 4.28 -15.82
CA ALA A 48 -13.22 3.79 -16.70
C ALA A 48 -13.11 4.50 -18.06
N GLY A 49 -12.74 3.76 -19.10
CA GLY A 49 -12.36 4.36 -20.38
C GLY A 49 -11.12 5.24 -20.23
N ASN A 50 -11.25 6.54 -20.53
CA ASN A 50 -10.20 7.53 -20.28
C ASN A 50 -10.47 8.40 -19.04
N ARG A 51 -11.51 8.11 -18.24
CA ARG A 51 -11.82 8.88 -17.04
C ARG A 51 -11.10 8.29 -15.85
N LEU A 52 -10.37 9.12 -15.10
CA LEU A 52 -9.73 8.78 -13.84
C LEU A 52 -10.52 9.41 -12.70
N THR A 53 -10.96 8.60 -11.74
CA THR A 53 -11.47 9.07 -10.44
C THR A 53 -10.53 8.58 -9.34
N GLY A 54 -10.22 9.46 -8.39
CA GLY A 54 -9.35 9.14 -7.26
C GLY A 54 -9.98 9.55 -5.93
N LEU A 55 -9.67 8.80 -4.88
CA LEU A 55 -10.11 9.09 -3.51
C LEU A 55 -8.96 8.87 -2.52
N PHE A 56 -8.73 9.88 -1.68
CA PHE A 56 -7.94 9.78 -0.46
C PHE A 56 -8.90 9.49 0.70
N PRO A 57 -8.95 8.25 1.25
CA PRO A 57 -9.98 7.89 2.23
C PRO A 57 -9.91 8.69 3.54
N LEU A 58 -8.71 9.09 3.98
CA LEU A 58 -8.51 9.82 5.23
C LEU A 58 -8.96 11.28 5.15
N SER A 59 -8.59 11.99 4.07
CA SER A 59 -8.94 13.41 3.90
C SER A 59 -10.26 13.61 3.13
N SER A 60 -10.83 12.55 2.58
CA SER A 60 -11.94 12.61 1.60
C SER A 60 -11.66 13.48 0.37
N ARG A 61 -10.39 13.82 0.11
CA ARG A 61 -9.98 14.52 -1.11
C ARG A 61 -10.20 13.63 -2.32
N LYS A 62 -10.69 14.21 -3.41
CA LYS A 62 -11.05 13.51 -4.64
C LYS A 62 -10.21 14.02 -5.80
N LEU A 63 -9.86 13.12 -6.71
CA LEU A 63 -9.28 13.42 -8.01
C LEU A 63 -10.30 13.10 -9.10
N ASP A 64 -10.34 13.93 -10.12
CA ASP A 64 -11.18 13.72 -11.29
C ASP A 64 -10.48 14.20 -12.57
N GLY A 65 -10.09 13.29 -13.45
CA GLY A 65 -9.19 13.60 -14.56
C GLY A 65 -9.39 12.75 -15.80
N ILE A 66 -8.59 13.04 -16.81
CA ILE A 66 -8.55 12.31 -18.08
C ILE A 66 -7.19 11.65 -18.23
N VAL A 67 -7.16 10.40 -18.68
CA VAL A 67 -5.96 9.63 -18.99
C VAL A 67 -5.67 9.71 -20.48
N THR A 68 -4.43 10.08 -20.82
CA THR A 68 -3.91 10.11 -22.19
C THR A 68 -2.55 9.42 -22.21
N GLY A 69 -2.54 8.14 -22.59
CA GLY A 69 -1.36 7.28 -22.50
C GLY A 69 -0.90 7.13 -21.05
N MET A 70 0.38 7.43 -20.78
CA MET A 70 0.97 7.35 -19.44
C MET A 70 0.74 8.62 -18.60
N ARG A 71 -0.09 9.55 -19.05
CA ARG A 71 -0.35 10.81 -18.34
C ARG A 71 -1.81 10.90 -17.92
N SER A 72 -2.06 11.57 -16.81
CA SER A 72 -3.40 12.02 -16.45
C SER A 72 -3.37 13.45 -15.94
N SER A 73 -4.39 14.23 -16.31
CA SER A 73 -4.58 15.58 -15.82
C SER A 73 -6.04 15.82 -15.47
N GLY A 74 -6.29 16.63 -14.46
CA GLY A 74 -7.64 16.85 -13.97
C GLY A 74 -7.71 17.83 -12.82
N THR A 75 -8.77 17.72 -12.03
CA THR A 75 -8.98 18.53 -10.84
C THR A 75 -8.86 17.69 -9.57
N TRP A 76 -8.35 18.32 -8.52
CA TRP A 76 -8.47 17.80 -7.17
C TRP A 76 -9.42 18.70 -6.38
N ARG A 77 -10.15 18.12 -5.42
CA ARG A 77 -11.06 18.86 -4.52
C ARG A 77 -11.10 18.21 -3.15
N GLU A 78 -11.22 19.02 -2.10
CA GLU A 78 -11.23 18.52 -0.72
C GLU A 78 -12.35 19.15 0.13
N PRO A 79 -12.80 18.48 1.20
CA PRO A 79 -13.76 19.07 2.13
C PRO A 79 -13.15 20.28 2.88
N PRO A 80 -13.99 21.13 3.51
CA PRO A 80 -15.45 21.01 3.58
C PRO A 80 -16.16 21.57 2.35
N THR A 81 -15.56 22.52 1.63
CA THR A 81 -16.27 23.30 0.60
C THR A 81 -16.18 22.72 -0.79
N TYR A 82 -15.16 21.91 -1.11
CA TYR A 82 -14.85 21.43 -2.46
C TYR A 82 -14.84 22.55 -3.53
N SER A 83 -14.60 23.80 -3.10
CA SER A 83 -14.78 25.01 -3.88
C SER A 83 -13.56 25.93 -3.77
N PRO A 84 -13.33 26.79 -4.78
CA PRO A 84 -12.27 27.80 -4.73
C PRO A 84 -12.39 28.73 -3.52
N PRO A 85 -11.29 29.38 -3.10
CA PRO A 85 -9.96 29.32 -3.72
C PRO A 85 -9.03 28.22 -3.16
N HIS A 86 -9.41 27.60 -2.04
CA HIS A 86 -8.50 26.72 -1.29
C HIS A 86 -8.80 25.22 -1.44
N SER A 87 -10.04 24.84 -1.77
CA SER A 87 -10.47 23.45 -1.73
C SER A 87 -10.68 22.83 -3.12
N LEU A 88 -10.03 23.43 -4.13
CA LEU A 88 -10.08 23.03 -5.53
C LEU A 88 -8.78 23.44 -6.23
N GLY A 89 -8.30 22.59 -7.13
CA GLY A 89 -7.23 22.96 -8.04
C GLY A 89 -7.03 21.94 -9.16
N LYS A 90 -5.86 21.96 -9.78
CA LYS A 90 -5.50 21.05 -10.89
C LYS A 90 -4.41 20.08 -10.48
N PHE A 91 -4.41 18.90 -11.09
CA PHE A 91 -3.29 17.96 -10.99
C PHE A 91 -2.84 17.52 -12.38
N GLU A 92 -1.56 17.18 -12.47
CA GLU A 92 -0.95 16.53 -13.62
C GLU A 92 -0.03 15.42 -13.10
N VAL A 93 -0.24 14.18 -13.54
CA VAL A 93 0.53 13.00 -13.13
C VAL A 93 1.02 12.22 -14.34
N THR A 94 2.18 11.58 -14.20
CA THR A 94 2.77 10.67 -15.18
C THR A 94 3.08 9.33 -14.52
N LEU A 95 2.56 8.26 -15.11
CA LEU A 95 2.83 6.88 -14.74
C LEU A 95 4.19 6.44 -15.29
N SER A 96 4.96 5.74 -14.47
CA SER A 96 6.20 5.08 -14.87
C SER A 96 5.93 3.94 -15.85
N GLY A 97 6.91 3.61 -16.70
CA GLY A 97 6.76 2.63 -17.77
C GLY A 97 6.36 1.22 -17.31
N ASP A 98 6.66 0.87 -16.05
CA ASP A 98 6.29 -0.41 -15.42
C ASP A 98 4.93 -0.37 -14.69
N GLY A 99 4.30 0.81 -14.57
CA GLY A 99 3.04 0.98 -13.86
C GLY A 99 3.15 0.89 -12.34
N MET A 100 4.36 0.89 -11.79
CA MET A 100 4.62 0.71 -10.35
C MET A 100 4.70 2.01 -9.59
N GLN A 101 4.93 3.12 -10.28
CA GLN A 101 5.09 4.45 -9.69
C GLN A 101 4.40 5.52 -10.53
N PHE A 102 3.97 6.62 -9.92
CA PHE A 102 3.67 7.86 -10.63
C PHE A 102 4.27 9.05 -9.91
N THR A 103 4.53 10.12 -10.66
CA THR A 103 4.90 11.43 -10.12
C THR A 103 4.05 12.50 -10.77
N GLY A 104 3.88 13.63 -10.09
CA GLY A 104 3.02 14.69 -10.56
C GLY A 104 3.14 15.99 -9.80
N ARG A 105 2.34 16.95 -10.26
CA ARG A 105 2.27 18.32 -9.79
C ARG A 105 0.85 18.66 -9.40
N ILE A 106 0.72 19.45 -8.34
CA ILE A 106 -0.55 19.95 -7.81
C ILE A 106 -0.54 21.47 -7.89
N PHE A 107 -1.61 22.03 -8.46
CA PHE A 107 -1.81 23.46 -8.63
C PHE A 107 -3.07 23.89 -7.88
N ASP A 108 -3.11 25.12 -7.37
CA ASP A 108 -4.32 25.70 -6.80
C ASP A 108 -5.34 26.11 -7.88
N SER A 109 -6.47 26.70 -7.47
CA SER A 109 -7.51 27.16 -8.39
C SER A 109 -7.04 28.28 -9.34
N ALA A 110 -6.00 29.03 -8.98
CA ALA A 110 -5.40 30.07 -9.81
C ALA A 110 -4.34 29.50 -10.78
N GLY A 111 -4.03 28.21 -10.70
CA GLY A 111 -3.02 27.55 -11.53
C GLY A 111 -1.60 27.73 -11.02
N LYS A 112 -1.41 28.23 -9.79
CA LYS A 112 -0.08 28.31 -9.17
C LYS A 112 0.31 26.92 -8.66
N LEU A 113 1.55 26.52 -8.93
CA LEU A 113 2.12 25.28 -8.38
C LEU A 113 2.18 25.38 -6.85
N VAL A 114 1.53 24.44 -6.16
CA VAL A 114 1.49 24.38 -4.69
C VAL A 114 2.17 23.15 -4.11
N GLY A 115 2.46 22.14 -4.93
CA GLY A 115 3.18 20.97 -4.47
C GLY A 115 3.39 19.90 -5.52
N GLY A 116 4.02 18.81 -5.10
CA GLY A 116 4.11 17.56 -5.84
C GLY A 116 3.11 16.53 -5.33
N ILE A 117 2.93 15.47 -6.12
CA ILE A 117 2.31 14.23 -5.66
C ILE A 117 3.10 13.07 -6.25
N SER A 118 3.33 12.04 -5.45
CA SER A 118 3.93 10.79 -5.95
C SER A 118 3.21 9.60 -5.34
N GLY A 119 3.18 8.48 -6.06
CA GLY A 119 2.59 7.26 -5.56
C GLY A 119 3.34 6.04 -6.03
N GLU A 120 3.39 5.03 -5.16
CA GLU A 120 3.97 3.72 -5.44
C GLU A 120 2.92 2.62 -5.23
N ARG A 121 3.00 1.57 -6.03
CA ARG A 121 2.16 0.38 -5.85
C ARG A 121 2.53 -0.32 -4.54
N PRO A 122 1.54 -0.71 -3.73
CA PRO A 122 1.72 -1.75 -2.73
C PRO A 122 2.30 -3.01 -3.36
N VAL A 123 3.29 -3.60 -2.71
CA VAL A 123 3.86 -4.89 -3.08
C VAL A 123 3.83 -5.83 -1.89
N ILE A 124 3.85 -7.12 -2.17
CA ILE A 124 4.01 -8.14 -1.13
C ILE A 124 5.41 -7.96 -0.51
N PRO A 125 5.54 -7.97 0.83
CA PRO A 125 6.84 -7.88 1.47
C PRO A 125 7.77 -9.02 0.99
N SER A 126 9.01 -8.65 0.67
CA SER A 126 10.08 -9.60 0.36
C SER A 126 10.70 -10.22 1.62
N VAL A 127 10.31 -9.71 2.79
CA VAL A 127 10.78 -10.14 4.11
C VAL A 127 9.63 -10.75 4.91
N SER A 128 9.91 -11.83 5.64
CA SER A 128 8.93 -12.38 6.58
C SER A 128 8.80 -11.47 7.81
N LEU A 129 7.59 -10.99 8.07
CA LEU A 129 7.27 -10.22 9.28
C LEU A 129 7.22 -11.08 10.55
N SER A 130 6.84 -12.36 10.42
CA SER A 130 6.78 -13.29 11.54
C SER A 130 8.14 -13.44 12.21
N GLY A 131 8.19 -13.51 13.54
CA GLY A 131 9.41 -13.68 14.30
C GLY A 131 9.44 -12.81 15.56
N THR A 132 10.51 -12.96 16.33
CA THR A 132 10.80 -12.06 17.45
C THR A 132 11.85 -11.05 16.99
N TRP A 133 11.55 -9.78 17.21
CA TRP A 133 12.36 -8.64 16.83
C TRP A 133 12.88 -7.98 18.11
N ALA A 134 14.19 -7.95 18.28
CA ALA A 134 14.82 -7.09 19.28
C ALA A 134 14.80 -5.66 18.75
N THR A 135 14.09 -4.75 19.41
CA THR A 135 14.04 -3.33 18.99
C THR A 135 14.63 -2.42 20.05
N ASN A 136 14.96 -1.19 19.66
CA ASN A 136 15.42 -0.15 20.59
C ASN A 136 14.33 0.33 21.58
N VAL A 137 13.08 -0.13 21.44
CA VAL A 137 11.97 0.17 22.37
C VAL A 137 11.42 -1.08 23.06
N GLY A 138 12.11 -2.22 22.93
CA GLY A 138 11.75 -3.50 23.53
C GLY A 138 11.46 -4.59 22.51
N ASP A 139 11.38 -5.84 22.97
CA ASP A 139 11.13 -6.97 22.08
C ASP A 139 9.69 -6.91 21.52
N VAL A 140 9.54 -7.28 20.24
CA VAL A 140 8.25 -7.43 19.56
C VAL A 140 8.19 -8.80 18.92
N ARG A 141 7.16 -9.59 19.23
CA ARG A 141 6.87 -10.83 18.51
C ARG A 141 5.74 -10.59 17.53
N LEU A 142 5.93 -10.96 16.27
CA LEU A 142 4.91 -10.93 15.23
C LEU A 142 4.65 -12.34 14.71
N MET A 143 3.40 -12.59 14.33
CA MET A 143 2.91 -13.85 13.76
C MET A 143 1.99 -13.52 12.60
N HIS A 144 2.41 -13.85 11.39
CA HIS A 144 1.63 -13.68 10.17
C HIS A 144 1.17 -15.05 9.66
N THR A 145 -0.15 -15.27 9.63
CA THR A 145 -0.78 -16.51 9.17
C THR A 145 -1.91 -16.17 8.18
N GLY A 146 -1.74 -16.55 6.92
CA GLY A 146 -2.71 -16.20 5.88
C GLY A 146 -2.83 -14.68 5.73
N THR A 147 -4.02 -14.14 6.01
CA THR A 147 -4.28 -12.69 6.00
C THR A 147 -4.23 -12.06 7.40
N GLN A 148 -3.94 -12.83 8.45
CA GLN A 148 -3.96 -12.36 9.83
C GLN A 148 -2.55 -12.02 10.31
N LEU A 149 -2.40 -10.84 10.90
CA LEU A 149 -1.18 -10.40 11.58
C LEU A 149 -1.47 -10.27 13.08
N GLY A 150 -0.85 -11.10 13.90
CA GLY A 150 -0.90 -11.02 15.36
C GLY A 150 0.47 -10.73 15.95
N GLY A 151 0.51 -10.42 17.24
CA GLY A 151 1.77 -10.24 17.94
C GLY A 151 1.65 -9.73 19.37
N PHE A 152 2.80 -9.46 19.97
CA PHE A 152 2.91 -8.88 21.29
C PHE A 152 4.16 -8.01 21.39
N HIS A 153 4.01 -6.81 21.93
CA HIS A 153 5.10 -5.91 22.27
C HIS A 153 5.42 -6.05 23.76
N TYR A 154 6.57 -6.64 24.07
CA TYR A 154 6.94 -6.98 25.45
C TYR A 154 7.26 -5.73 26.29
N GLY A 155 7.92 -4.73 25.72
CA GLY A 155 8.20 -3.46 26.42
C GLY A 155 6.95 -2.70 26.86
N LEU A 156 5.89 -2.72 26.05
CA LEU A 156 4.62 -2.03 26.35
C LEU A 156 3.58 -2.92 27.04
N GLN A 157 3.86 -4.23 27.17
CA GLN A 157 2.89 -5.24 27.58
C GLN A 157 1.58 -5.14 26.78
N ALA A 158 1.70 -4.99 25.46
CA ALA A 158 0.57 -4.73 24.57
C ALA A 158 0.46 -5.79 23.46
N ALA A 159 -0.76 -6.21 23.15
CA ALA A 159 -1.01 -7.12 22.04
C ALA A 159 -0.99 -6.35 20.71
N ILE A 160 -0.68 -7.06 19.62
CA ILE A 160 -0.77 -6.55 18.25
C ILE A 160 -1.78 -7.42 17.52
N SER A 161 -2.72 -6.79 16.80
CA SER A 161 -3.73 -7.49 16.01
C SER A 161 -4.04 -6.72 14.74
N GLY A 162 -4.12 -7.42 13.62
CA GLY A 162 -4.22 -6.82 12.31
C GLY A 162 -4.36 -7.82 11.18
N SER A 163 -4.18 -7.32 9.96
CA SER A 163 -4.29 -8.08 8.73
C SER A 163 -3.31 -7.62 7.66
N VAL A 164 -3.05 -8.53 6.73
CA VAL A 164 -2.38 -8.27 5.46
C VAL A 164 -3.36 -8.65 4.36
N ASP A 165 -3.68 -7.71 3.46
CA ASP A 165 -4.57 -7.97 2.34
C ASP A 165 -3.79 -8.48 1.10
N PRO A 166 -4.47 -9.00 0.07
CA PRO A 166 -3.82 -9.52 -1.13
C PRO A 166 -3.00 -8.49 -1.92
N SER A 167 -3.22 -7.19 -1.71
CA SER A 167 -2.43 -6.13 -2.34
C SER A 167 -1.10 -5.87 -1.63
N GLY A 168 -0.88 -6.49 -0.45
CA GLY A 168 0.28 -6.21 0.41
C GLY A 168 0.06 -5.03 1.35
N LYS A 169 -1.17 -4.50 1.44
CA LYS A 169 -1.51 -3.52 2.47
C LYS A 169 -1.62 -4.22 3.81
N ILE A 170 -1.02 -3.61 4.82
CA ILE A 170 -0.97 -4.06 6.20
C ILE A 170 -1.75 -3.07 7.04
N SER A 171 -2.58 -3.57 7.95
CA SER A 171 -3.28 -2.77 8.94
C SER A 171 -3.21 -3.47 10.28
N PHE A 172 -2.75 -2.81 11.35
CA PHE A 172 -2.76 -3.40 12.68
C PHE A 172 -3.00 -2.36 13.77
N SER A 173 -3.49 -2.83 14.91
CA SER A 173 -3.70 -2.07 16.12
C SER A 173 -2.77 -2.59 17.21
N VAL A 174 -2.30 -1.69 18.06
CA VAL A 174 -1.66 -2.00 19.35
C VAL A 174 -2.72 -1.89 20.43
N LEU A 175 -2.89 -2.97 21.21
CA LEU A 175 -3.91 -3.09 22.23
C LEU A 175 -3.28 -3.21 23.61
N LYS A 176 -3.54 -2.25 24.49
CA LYS A 176 -3.18 -2.30 25.91
C LYS A 176 -4.46 -2.45 26.72
N GLU A 177 -4.52 -3.46 27.59
CA GLU A 177 -5.73 -3.73 28.41
C GLU A 177 -7.03 -3.80 27.57
N LYS A 178 -6.94 -4.38 26.36
CA LYS A 178 -8.03 -4.47 25.35
C LYS A 178 -8.47 -3.15 24.73
N GLN A 179 -7.85 -2.02 25.07
CA GLN A 179 -8.07 -0.74 24.42
C GLN A 179 -7.06 -0.53 23.29
N THR A 180 -7.52 0.02 22.16
CA THR A 180 -6.60 0.40 21.07
C THR A 180 -5.88 1.68 21.47
N VAL A 181 -4.55 1.59 21.55
CA VAL A 181 -3.68 2.72 21.89
C VAL A 181 -2.92 3.26 20.69
N ALA A 182 -2.82 2.49 19.60
CA ALA A 182 -2.29 2.97 18.33
C ALA A 182 -2.81 2.11 17.18
N LYS A 183 -2.87 2.68 15.98
CA LYS A 183 -3.16 2.01 14.72
C LYS A 183 -2.05 2.32 13.74
N ILE A 184 -1.66 1.35 12.92
CA ILE A 184 -0.74 1.53 11.81
C ILE A 184 -1.36 0.91 10.56
N VAL A 185 -1.36 1.67 9.47
CA VAL A 185 -1.84 1.25 8.15
C VAL A 185 -0.81 1.63 7.10
N GLY A 186 -0.38 0.71 6.27
CA GLY A 186 0.61 0.98 5.23
C GLY A 186 0.80 -0.18 4.29
N SER A 187 1.86 -0.13 3.49
CA SER A 187 2.23 -1.20 2.58
C SER A 187 3.73 -1.21 2.35
N PHE A 188 4.24 -2.36 1.95
CA PHE A 188 5.57 -2.42 1.36
C PHE A 188 5.51 -1.85 -0.06
N VAL A 189 6.58 -1.18 -0.48
CA VAL A 189 6.70 -0.57 -1.81
C VAL A 189 8.03 -0.94 -2.47
N GLY A 190 8.17 -0.66 -3.77
CA GLY A 190 9.39 -0.92 -4.54
C GLY A 190 9.79 -2.40 -4.53
N ASN A 191 10.98 -2.70 -4.00
CA ASN A 191 11.52 -4.06 -3.89
C ASN A 191 10.93 -4.88 -2.73
N GLY A 192 9.91 -4.37 -2.05
CA GLY A 192 9.28 -5.05 -0.92
C GLY A 192 10.12 -5.04 0.36
N ARG A 193 11.02 -4.06 0.52
CA ARG A 193 11.81 -3.84 1.75
C ARG A 193 11.53 -2.52 2.44
N VAL A 194 10.85 -1.60 1.77
CA VAL A 194 10.45 -0.32 2.37
C VAL A 194 8.98 -0.40 2.70
N PHE A 195 8.63 -0.31 3.98
CA PHE A 195 7.26 -0.11 4.44
C PHE A 195 6.99 1.38 4.58
N LYS A 196 5.95 1.87 3.92
CA LYS A 196 5.43 3.23 4.09
C LYS A 196 4.00 3.17 4.59
N GLY A 197 3.67 4.00 5.57
CA GLY A 197 2.33 4.00 6.14
C GLY A 197 2.04 5.21 7.00
N TRP A 198 0.96 5.08 7.74
CA TRP A 198 0.43 6.07 8.65
C TRP A 198 0.18 5.42 10.00
N TRP A 199 0.52 6.13 11.06
CA TRP A 199 0.13 5.79 12.41
C TRP A 199 -0.94 6.77 12.90
N SER A 200 -1.77 6.32 13.84
CA SER A 200 -2.70 7.19 14.55
C SER A 200 -3.06 6.64 15.94
N GLU A 201 -3.40 7.53 16.87
CA GLU A 201 -3.68 7.19 18.26
C GLU A 201 -4.88 7.97 18.82
N PRO A 202 -5.54 7.50 19.90
CA PRO A 202 -6.58 8.27 20.54
C PRO A 202 -6.03 9.57 21.18
N PRO A 203 -6.87 10.61 21.36
CA PRO A 203 -8.32 10.59 21.15
C PRO A 203 -8.77 10.86 19.71
N SER A 204 -7.97 11.55 18.89
CA SER A 204 -8.44 12.09 17.60
C SER A 204 -8.21 11.13 16.43
N TYR A 205 -7.17 10.28 16.50
CA TYR A 205 -6.64 9.49 15.39
C TYR A 205 -6.34 10.32 14.13
N ALA A 206 -6.15 11.64 14.29
CA ALA A 206 -6.02 12.60 13.22
C ALA A 206 -4.77 13.48 13.42
N PRO A 207 -4.19 14.01 12.34
CA PRO A 207 -3.15 15.02 12.45
C PRO A 207 -3.64 16.25 13.22
N PRO A 208 -2.74 17.07 13.80
CA PRO A 208 -1.28 17.03 13.61
C PRO A 208 -0.52 16.17 14.62
N ASP A 209 -1.08 15.88 15.80
CA ASP A 209 -0.31 15.31 16.90
C ASP A 209 -0.61 13.82 17.10
N GLU A 210 -1.86 13.39 16.89
CA GLU A 210 -2.27 11.99 17.11
C GLU A 210 -2.32 11.15 15.83
N ALA A 211 -1.67 11.60 14.77
CA ALA A 211 -1.41 10.79 13.58
C ALA A 211 -0.22 11.34 12.81
N GLY A 212 0.43 10.48 12.03
CA GLY A 212 1.52 10.89 11.15
C GLY A 212 2.05 9.75 10.31
N ARG A 213 3.20 9.95 9.67
CA ARG A 213 3.77 8.98 8.72
C ARG A 213 4.74 8.02 9.41
N VAL A 214 4.83 6.81 8.87
CA VAL A 214 5.87 5.85 9.22
C VAL A 214 6.60 5.38 7.97
N VAL A 215 7.92 5.29 8.06
CA VAL A 215 8.77 4.72 7.02
C VAL A 215 9.75 3.77 7.67
N PHE A 216 9.70 2.49 7.32
CA PHE A 216 10.68 1.48 7.75
C PHE A 216 11.38 0.88 6.55
N GLU A 217 12.68 0.67 6.65
CA GLU A 217 13.48 -0.06 5.68
C GLU A 217 14.03 -1.33 6.33
N PHE A 218 13.84 -2.45 5.66
CA PHE A 218 14.28 -3.77 6.10
C PHE A 218 15.49 -4.23 5.28
N ALA A 219 16.55 -4.60 5.97
CA ALA A 219 17.74 -5.17 5.36
C ALA A 219 17.59 -6.68 5.13
N ALA A 220 18.44 -7.21 4.24
CA ALA A 220 18.47 -8.64 3.94
C ALA A 220 18.91 -9.50 5.14
N ASP A 221 19.64 -8.92 6.09
CA ASP A 221 20.13 -9.61 7.31
C ASP A 221 19.06 -9.69 8.41
N GLY A 222 17.83 -9.26 8.13
CA GLY A 222 16.74 -9.22 9.09
C GLY A 222 16.81 -8.06 10.09
N SER A 223 17.66 -7.07 9.86
CA SER A 223 17.58 -5.78 10.56
C SER A 223 16.59 -4.83 9.90
N PHE A 224 16.11 -3.85 10.65
CA PHE A 224 15.33 -2.74 10.11
C PHE A 224 15.68 -1.43 10.83
N THR A 225 15.45 -0.33 10.14
CA THR A 225 15.47 1.02 10.68
C THR A 225 14.28 1.79 10.14
N GLY A 226 13.74 2.71 10.91
CA GLY A 226 12.73 3.60 10.38
C GLY A 226 12.41 4.77 11.27
N THR A 227 11.59 5.64 10.71
CA THR A 227 11.24 6.92 11.30
C THR A 227 9.73 7.04 11.37
N ILE A 228 9.26 7.44 12.55
CA ILE A 228 7.89 7.84 12.81
C ILE A 228 7.88 9.36 12.85
N TYR A 229 7.07 9.96 11.98
CA TYR A 229 6.85 11.39 11.88
C TYR A 229 5.51 11.72 12.51
N ASN A 230 5.40 12.86 13.19
CA ASN A 230 4.08 13.38 13.56
C ASN A 230 3.35 13.95 12.31
N GLY A 231 2.12 14.42 12.49
CA GLY A 231 1.29 14.96 11.42
C GLY A 231 1.76 16.31 10.88
N GLN A 232 2.86 16.86 11.41
CA GLN A 232 3.59 18.01 10.86
C GLN A 232 4.87 17.60 10.12
N ASP A 233 5.05 16.32 9.82
CA ASP A 233 6.27 15.76 9.21
C ASP A 233 7.55 15.99 10.01
N LYS A 234 7.44 16.32 11.31
CA LYS A 234 8.58 16.37 12.20
C LYS A 234 8.92 14.97 12.65
N VAL A 235 10.21 14.65 12.68
CA VAL A 235 10.72 13.39 13.21
C VAL A 235 10.31 13.29 14.67
N GLY A 236 9.45 12.32 14.98
CA GLY A 236 9.02 12.02 16.34
C GLY A 236 9.93 10.96 16.98
N LEU A 237 10.13 9.83 16.31
CA LEU A 237 10.88 8.70 16.84
C LEU A 237 11.66 7.98 15.73
N THR A 238 12.89 7.57 16.04
CA THR A 238 13.62 6.59 15.22
C THR A 238 13.54 5.24 15.90
N LEU A 239 13.10 4.24 15.15
CA LEU A 239 13.04 2.86 15.59
C LEU A 239 14.04 2.04 14.80
N SER A 240 14.64 1.08 15.47
CA SER A 240 15.49 0.08 14.83
C SER A 240 15.33 -1.24 15.53
N GLY A 241 15.64 -2.31 14.80
CA GLY A 241 15.63 -3.63 15.39
C GLY A 241 16.26 -4.68 14.50
N LYS A 242 16.42 -5.86 15.08
CA LYS A 242 16.93 -7.04 14.39
C LYS A 242 16.12 -8.27 14.79
N ARG A 243 15.80 -9.09 13.81
CA ARG A 243 15.15 -10.37 14.04
C ARG A 243 16.11 -11.32 14.78
N LYS A 244 15.59 -11.97 15.82
CA LYS A 244 16.27 -13.05 16.58
C LYS A 244 16.16 -14.38 15.86
#